data_AF-A0A2T7NLG9-F1
#
_entry.id   AF-A0A2T7NLG9-F1
#
_cell.length_a   1.000
_cell.length_b   1.000
_cell.length_c   1.000
_cell.angle_alpha   90.00
_cell.angle_beta   90.00
_cell.angle_gamma   90.00
#
_symmetry.space_group_name_H-M   'P 1'
#
loop_
_entity.id
_entity.type
_entity.pdbx_description
1 polymer ?
#
loop_
_entity_poly.entity_id
_entity_poly.type
_entity_poly.pdbx_seq_one_letter_code
_entity_poly.pdbx_strand_id
1 'polypeptide(L)'
;MAEASDEKECIVCTNHFTTPKILPCGHLLCRQCVISWMDSNPDAGCPLCRCPIVEPGHHSHRKPVNVADALPTDLVMEAVVQSAGVLAQDPNCRACEEGKADFICLQCLDMMCISCAR
;
A
#
# COMPACT_ATOMS: atom_id res chain seq x y z
N MET A 1 -19.35 -28.26 5.94
CA MET A 1 -18.32 -27.40 6.55
C MET A 1 -17.34 -27.10 5.43
N ALA A 2 -17.52 -25.99 4.73
CA ALA A 2 -16.59 -25.56 3.69
C ALA A 2 -15.80 -24.41 4.31
N GLU A 3 -14.61 -24.72 4.79
CA GLU A 3 -13.67 -23.72 5.30
C GLU A 3 -13.25 -22.86 4.11
N ALA A 4 -13.73 -21.62 4.06
CA ALA A 4 -13.18 -20.63 3.15
C ALA A 4 -11.81 -20.20 3.70
N SER A 5 -10.76 -20.95 3.35
CA SER A 5 -9.38 -20.42 3.41
C SER A 5 -9.25 -19.37 2.32
N ASP A 6 -9.83 -18.18 2.53
CA ASP A 6 -9.45 -16.96 1.81
C ASP A 6 -8.12 -16.45 2.36
N GLU A 7 -7.10 -17.31 2.31
CA GLU A 7 -5.76 -16.96 2.75
C GLU A 7 -5.01 -16.33 1.58
N LYS A 8 -5.39 -15.09 1.21
CA LYS A 8 -4.78 -14.27 0.15
C LYS A 8 -3.47 -14.85 -0.44
N GLU A 9 -3.59 -15.57 -1.55
CA GLU A 9 -2.48 -16.27 -2.20
C GLU A 9 -1.93 -15.46 -3.40
N CYS A 10 -0.63 -15.58 -3.65
CA CYS A 10 -0.03 -14.98 -4.83
C CYS A 10 -0.27 -15.84 -6.07
N ILE A 11 -0.87 -15.27 -7.12
CA ILE A 11 -1.17 -15.97 -8.38
C ILE A 11 0.06 -16.51 -9.12
N VAL A 12 1.26 -15.99 -8.82
CA VAL A 12 2.50 -16.41 -9.49
C VAL A 12 3.16 -17.61 -8.82
N CYS A 13 3.25 -17.61 -7.48
CA CYS A 13 3.88 -18.69 -6.74
C CYS A 13 2.91 -19.64 -6.03
N THR A 14 1.60 -19.36 -6.11
CA THR A 14 0.51 -20.14 -5.48
C THR A 14 0.74 -20.46 -4.01
N ASN A 15 1.37 -19.52 -3.30
CA ASN A 15 1.63 -19.58 -1.86
C ASN A 15 1.10 -18.28 -1.23
N HIS A 16 1.01 -18.23 0.09
CA HIS A 16 0.73 -17.00 0.84
C HIS A 16 1.67 -15.86 0.46
N PHE A 17 1.16 -14.63 0.51
CA PHE A 17 1.96 -13.45 0.20
C PHE A 17 3.16 -13.28 1.13
N THR A 18 4.36 -13.22 0.55
CA THR A 18 5.57 -12.78 1.24
C THR A 18 5.98 -11.41 0.71
N THR A 19 5.92 -10.40 1.58
CA THR A 19 6.15 -8.98 1.23
C THR A 19 5.31 -8.57 0.01
N PRO A 20 3.96 -8.59 0.12
CA PRO A 20 3.09 -8.27 -0.99
C PRO A 20 3.35 -6.85 -1.52
N LYS A 21 3.27 -6.73 -2.84
CA LYS A 21 3.39 -5.48 -3.59
C LYS A 21 2.11 -5.26 -4.36
N ILE A 22 1.55 -4.07 -4.21
CA ILE A 22 0.37 -3.62 -4.94
C ILE A 22 0.88 -3.04 -6.27
N LEU A 23 0.50 -3.69 -7.38
CA LEU A 23 0.76 -3.16 -8.72
C LEU A 23 -0.05 -1.88 -8.96
N PRO A 24 0.29 -1.06 -9.97
CA PRO A 24 -0.46 0.16 -10.30
C PRO A 24 -1.96 -0.08 -10.56
N CYS A 25 -2.31 -1.29 -11.02
CA CYS A 25 -3.69 -1.72 -11.24
C CYS A 25 -4.43 -2.19 -9.97
N GLY A 26 -3.77 -2.23 -8.81
CA GLY A 26 -4.35 -2.65 -7.52
C GLY A 26 -4.19 -4.13 -7.16
N HIS A 27 -3.75 -4.99 -8.08
CA HIS A 27 -3.53 -6.41 -7.78
C HIS A 27 -2.24 -6.66 -6.99
N LEU A 28 -2.24 -7.73 -6.17
CA LEU A 28 -1.13 -8.07 -5.28
C LEU A 28 -0.29 -9.22 -5.81
N LEU A 29 1.03 -9.08 -5.71
CA LEU A 29 2.02 -10.12 -5.95
C LEU A 29 3.09 -10.10 -4.86
N CYS A 30 3.75 -11.22 -4.57
CA CYS A 30 4.96 -11.19 -3.75
C CYS A 30 6.03 -10.33 -4.43
N ARG A 31 6.83 -9.60 -3.65
CA ARG A 31 7.96 -8.80 -4.17
C ARG A 31 8.83 -9.60 -5.14
N GLN A 32 9.21 -10.83 -4.76
CA GLN A 32 10.07 -11.67 -5.60
C GLN A 32 9.36 -12.11 -6.89
N CYS A 33 8.05 -12.35 -6.84
CA CYS A 33 7.25 -12.69 -8.01
C CYS A 33 7.17 -11.53 -9.00
N VAL A 34 7.08 -10.27 -8.55
CA VAL A 34 7.16 -9.10 -9.43
C VAL A 34 8.51 -9.05 -10.14
N ILE A 35 9.62 -9.24 -9.40
CA ILE A 35 10.98 -9.21 -9.95
C ILE A 35 11.13 -10.28 -11.04
N SER A 36 10.85 -11.55 -10.70
CA SER A 36 11.00 -12.67 -11.63
C SER A 36 10.08 -12.57 -12.86
N TRP A 37 8.88 -12.02 -12.68
CA TRP A 37 7.93 -11.79 -13.77
C TRP A 37 8.47 -10.75 -14.77
N MET A 38 9.02 -9.66 -14.28
CA MET A 38 9.64 -8.62 -15.10
C MET A 38 10.98 -9.05 -15.72
N ASP A 39 11.80 -9.83 -15.02
CA ASP A 39 13.03 -10.39 -15.60
C ASP A 39 12.74 -11.32 -16.78
N SER A 40 11.61 -12.02 -16.74
CA SER A 40 11.16 -12.91 -17.82
C SER A 40 10.50 -12.18 -18.98
N ASN A 41 10.04 -10.93 -18.77
CA ASN A 41 9.30 -10.18 -19.76
C ASN A 41 9.55 -8.66 -19.62
N PRO A 42 10.32 -8.04 -20.54
CA PRO A 42 10.68 -6.62 -20.45
C PRO A 42 9.48 -5.67 -20.54
N ASP A 43 8.38 -6.12 -21.16
CA ASP A 43 7.11 -5.41 -21.28
C ASP A 43 6.03 -6.00 -20.34
N ALA A 44 6.46 -6.56 -19.20
CA ALA A 44 5.59 -7.22 -18.24
C ALA A 44 4.42 -6.32 -17.79
N GLY A 45 3.20 -6.74 -18.16
CA GLY A 45 1.95 -6.29 -17.54
C GLY A 45 1.57 -7.17 -16.35
N CYS A 46 0.61 -6.72 -15.56
CA CYS A 46 0.01 -7.50 -14.48
C CYS A 46 -0.47 -8.88 -14.99
N PRO A 47 -0.16 -10.00 -14.32
CA PRO A 47 -0.60 -11.32 -14.78
C PRO A 47 -2.11 -11.54 -14.71
N LEU A 48 -2.85 -10.71 -13.95
CA LEU A 48 -4.31 -10.82 -13.82
C LEU A 48 -5.06 -9.99 -14.88
N CYS A 49 -4.68 -8.72 -15.06
CA CYS A 49 -5.44 -7.78 -15.91
C CYS A 49 -4.62 -7.20 -17.07
N ARG A 50 -3.33 -7.55 -17.19
CA ARG A 50 -2.40 -7.10 -18.24
C ARG A 50 -2.11 -5.60 -18.27
N CYS A 51 -2.62 -4.81 -17.33
CA CYS A 51 -2.22 -3.41 -17.15
C CYS A 51 -0.69 -3.30 -16.94
N PRO A 52 -0.04 -2.25 -17.47
CA PRO A 52 1.40 -2.09 -17.34
C PRO A 52 1.84 -2.01 -15.86
N ILE A 53 2.97 -2.64 -15.53
CA ILE A 53 3.59 -2.52 -14.20
C ILE A 53 4.42 -1.22 -14.10
N VAL A 54 4.92 -0.73 -15.23
CA VAL A 54 5.70 0.51 -15.35
C VAL A 54 5.10 1.37 -16.45
N GLU A 55 4.98 2.67 -16.20
CA GLU A 55 4.45 3.63 -17.17
C GLU A 55 5.23 3.63 -18.50
N PRO A 56 4.53 3.76 -19.66
CA PRO A 56 5.13 3.93 -20.97
C PRO A 56 6.13 5.12 -20.99
N GLY A 57 7.40 4.86 -21.29
CA GLY A 57 8.45 5.88 -21.41
C GLY A 57 9.55 5.84 -20.34
N HIS A 58 9.41 5.03 -19.28
CA HIS A 58 10.43 4.90 -18.22
C HIS A 58 11.23 3.57 -18.29
N HIS A 59 11.15 2.84 -19.39
CA HIS A 59 11.61 1.44 -19.50
C HIS A 59 13.13 1.24 -19.58
N SER A 60 13.90 2.24 -20.04
CA SER A 60 15.27 1.95 -20.51
C SER A 60 16.32 1.69 -19.42
N HIS A 61 16.05 1.93 -18.13
CA HIS A 61 17.10 1.79 -17.10
C HIS A 61 16.66 1.27 -15.73
N ARG A 62 15.39 0.93 -15.50
CA ARG A 62 14.94 0.48 -14.17
C ARG A 62 15.07 -1.04 -14.03
N LYS A 63 16.01 -1.48 -13.19
CA LYS A 63 16.11 -2.89 -12.77
C LYS A 63 14.80 -3.33 -12.10
N PRO A 64 14.28 -4.54 -12.36
CA PRO A 64 13.04 -5.05 -11.76
C PRO A 64 12.99 -4.96 -10.23
N VAL A 65 14.12 -5.16 -9.56
CA VAL A 65 14.26 -4.98 -8.11
C VAL A 65 13.87 -3.57 -7.64
N ASN A 66 14.32 -2.53 -8.35
CA ASN A 66 14.01 -1.14 -8.00
C ASN A 66 12.53 -0.81 -8.25
N VAL A 67 11.92 -1.44 -9.24
CA VAL A 67 10.48 -1.31 -9.50
C VAL A 67 9.70 -1.97 -8.37
N ALA A 68 10.00 -3.23 -8.06
CA ALA A 68 9.33 -3.95 -6.98
C ALA A 68 9.48 -3.27 -5.62
N ASP A 69 10.64 -2.69 -5.32
CA ASP A 69 10.88 -1.97 -4.07
C ASP A 69 10.10 -0.66 -3.97
N ALA A 70 9.91 0.05 -5.08
CA ALA A 70 9.15 1.29 -5.13
C ALA A 70 7.63 1.07 -5.07
N LEU A 71 7.13 -0.14 -5.33
CA LEU A 71 5.70 -0.45 -5.22
C LEU A 71 5.27 -0.49 -3.74
N PRO A 72 4.08 0.05 -3.42
CA PRO A 72 3.56 0.04 -2.06
C PRO A 72 3.23 -1.39 -1.62
N THR A 73 3.34 -1.62 -0.31
CA THR A 73 2.83 -2.84 0.32
C THR A 73 1.39 -2.62 0.80
N ASP A 74 0.68 -3.70 1.07
CA ASP A 74 -0.64 -3.69 1.70
C ASP A 74 -0.69 -2.87 3.00
N LEU A 75 0.35 -2.98 3.84
CA LEU A 75 0.49 -2.19 5.07
C LEU A 75 0.49 -0.66 4.82
N VAL A 76 1.06 -0.21 3.71
CA VAL A 76 1.08 1.23 3.37
C VAL A 76 -0.32 1.70 2.97
N MET A 77 -1.09 0.85 2.29
CA MET A 77 -2.47 1.19 1.94
C MET A 77 -3.35 1.32 3.19
N GLU A 78 -3.17 0.43 4.18
CA GLU A 78 -3.84 0.55 5.48
C GLU A 78 -3.52 1.87 6.17
N ALA A 79 -2.23 2.25 6.24
CA ALA A 79 -1.79 3.51 6.83
C ALA A 79 -2.35 4.74 6.09
N VAL A 80 -2.44 4.69 4.75
CA VAL A 80 -3.04 5.76 3.95
C VAL A 80 -4.52 5.90 4.26
N VAL A 81 -5.27 4.80 4.35
CA VAL A 81 -6.70 4.83 4.71
C VAL A 81 -6.91 5.40 6.10
N GLN A 82 -6.09 4.98 7.08
CA GLN A 82 -6.14 5.52 8.42
C GLN A 82 -5.85 7.03 8.43
N SER A 83 -4.83 7.48 7.70
CA SER A 83 -4.46 8.90 7.59
C SER A 83 -5.53 9.74 6.90
N ALA A 84 -6.15 9.22 5.83
CA ALA A 84 -7.28 9.87 5.16
C ALA A 84 -8.49 9.99 6.09
N GLY A 85 -8.73 8.96 6.92
CA GLY A 85 -9.74 8.99 7.97
C GLY A 85 -9.50 10.09 8.99
N VAL A 86 -8.25 10.40 9.34
CA VAL A 86 -7.93 11.56 10.18
C VAL A 86 -8.25 12.86 9.45
N LEU A 87 -7.73 13.05 8.24
CA LEU A 87 -7.92 14.30 7.48
C LEU A 87 -9.37 14.62 7.13
N ALA A 88 -10.25 13.63 7.08
CA ALA A 88 -11.68 13.80 6.83
C ALA A 88 -12.49 14.18 8.09
N GLN A 89 -11.90 14.12 9.29
CA GLN A 89 -12.60 14.47 10.53
C GLN A 89 -12.68 16.00 10.71
N ASP A 90 -13.59 16.43 11.58
CA ASP A 90 -13.67 17.83 11.99
C ASP A 90 -12.34 18.25 12.66
N PRO A 91 -11.76 19.43 12.32
CA PRO A 91 -10.44 19.85 12.78
C PRO A 91 -10.40 20.26 14.27
N ASN A 92 -11.25 19.68 15.10
CA ASN A 92 -11.29 19.89 16.54
C ASN A 92 -10.37 18.90 17.27
N CYS A 93 -9.85 19.34 18.40
CA CYS A 93 -9.12 18.51 19.33
C CYS A 93 -10.05 17.40 19.84
N ARG A 94 -9.62 16.14 19.76
CA ARG A 94 -10.40 15.01 20.30
C ARG A 94 -10.42 15.00 21.83
N ALA A 95 -9.44 15.62 22.48
CA ALA A 95 -9.27 15.60 23.93
C ALA A 95 -9.99 16.74 24.66
N CYS A 96 -10.47 17.78 23.96
CA CYS A 96 -11.21 18.88 24.55
C CYS A 96 -12.24 19.45 23.57
N GLU A 97 -13.30 20.07 24.08
CA GLU A 97 -14.43 20.54 23.26
C GLU A 97 -14.19 21.92 22.63
N GLU A 98 -13.12 22.61 23.01
CA GLU A 98 -12.91 24.04 22.68
C GLU A 98 -11.70 24.29 21.76
N GLY A 99 -10.77 23.33 21.65
CA GLY A 99 -9.52 23.53 20.90
C GLY A 99 -9.62 23.09 19.44
N LYS A 100 -9.07 23.89 18.51
CA LYS A 100 -8.72 23.39 17.17
C LYS A 100 -7.45 22.56 17.25
N ALA A 101 -7.36 21.53 16.44
CA ALA A 101 -6.20 20.67 16.42
C ALA A 101 -5.03 21.37 15.72
N ASP A 102 -3.85 21.27 16.34
CA ASP A 102 -2.59 21.79 15.80
C ASP A 102 -1.77 20.69 15.12
N PHE A 103 -1.95 19.43 15.53
CA PHE A 103 -1.21 18.29 15.01
C PHE A 103 -2.03 16.99 15.10
N ILE A 104 -1.53 15.97 14.40
CA ILE A 104 -2.03 14.60 14.45
C ILE A 104 -1.05 13.76 15.27
N CYS A 105 -1.55 13.06 16.28
CA CYS A 105 -0.72 12.14 17.06
C CYS A 105 -0.43 10.87 16.24
N LEU A 106 0.85 10.51 16.08
CA LEU A 106 1.25 9.33 15.29
C LEU A 106 0.94 7.98 15.96
N GLN A 107 0.58 7.98 17.25
CA GLN A 107 0.27 6.74 17.98
C GLN A 107 -1.22 6.39 17.95
N CYS A 108 -2.09 7.38 18.15
CA CYS A 108 -3.54 7.18 18.17
C CYS A 108 -4.24 7.69 16.91
N LEU A 109 -3.53 8.39 16.02
CA LEU A 109 -4.08 9.02 14.81
C LEU A 109 -5.24 9.97 15.11
N ASP A 110 -5.16 10.64 16.26
CA ASP A 110 -6.13 11.64 16.69
C ASP A 110 -5.61 13.05 16.49
N MET A 111 -6.54 13.95 16.20
CA MET A 111 -6.32 15.38 16.13
C MET A 111 -6.27 15.99 17.54
N MET A 112 -5.19 16.70 17.85
CA MET A 112 -4.95 17.26 19.18
C MET A 112 -4.46 18.70 19.10
N CYS A 113 -4.87 19.51 20.08
CA CYS A 113 -4.30 20.84 20.27
C CYS A 113 -3.02 20.77 21.11
N ILE A 114 -2.17 21.80 21.01
CA ILE A 114 -0.90 21.88 21.75
C ILE A 114 -1.07 21.81 23.27
N SER A 115 -2.20 22.27 23.80
CA SER A 115 -2.51 22.22 25.22
C SER A 115 -2.88 20.82 25.72
N CYS A 116 -3.36 19.95 24.83
CA CYS A 116 -3.72 18.57 25.14
C CYS A 116 -2.61 17.57 24.77
N ALA A 117 -1.54 18.01 24.12
CA ALA A 117 -0.34 17.23 23.85
C ALA A 117 0.34 16.85 25.19
N ARG A 118 0.11 15.64 25.69
CA ARG A 118 0.81 15.08 26.85
C ARG A 118 1.36 13.72 26.53
#